data_AF-A0A2V2GP55-F1
#
_entry.id   AF-A0A2V2GP55-F1
#
_cell.length_a   1.000
_cell.length_b   1.000
_cell.length_c   1.000
_cell.angle_alpha   90.00
_cell.angle_beta   90.00
_cell.angle_gamma   90.00
#
_symmetry.space_group_name_H-M   'P 1'
#
loop_
_entity.id
_entity.type
_entity.pdbx_description
1 polymer ?
#
loop_
_entity_poly.entity_id
_entity_poly.type
_entity_poly.pdbx_seq_one_letter_code
_entity_poly.pdbx_strand_id
1 'polypeptide(L)'
;MKNTARSFNKRDSLRAMRTLLCMLLLAAALMTSLSGCDLLLPSVGGADGTVEFGGRSYTRVDRRSIAPAALGDSVAKTKGEDGKTVLCRVEGDESGQFLASSEHGVLTVWSAVELPESDTLANIAVSYEVCYSDQDEKTVFTCTDKDKVSELLSVLASGEPTALPADDGVTYYLKFSLEGFDGIRYVLGCFYDTETGEAYVYDRDEKKPRSVAHLLDGQLPYSS
;
A
#
# COMPACT_ATOMS: atom_id res chain seq x y z
N MET A 1 -42.95 75.24 2.45
CA MET A 1 -42.82 73.76 2.52
C MET A 1 -41.45 73.38 1.96
N LYS A 2 -40.52 72.94 2.81
CA LYS A 2 -39.16 72.54 2.41
C LYS A 2 -39.17 71.03 2.18
N ASN A 3 -39.02 70.60 0.93
CA ASN A 3 -38.80 69.19 0.59
C ASN A 3 -37.30 68.88 0.75
N THR A 4 -36.95 68.27 1.87
CA THR A 4 -35.60 67.78 2.17
C THR A 4 -35.40 66.43 1.48
N ALA A 5 -34.99 66.45 0.22
CA ALA A 5 -34.54 65.23 -0.46
C ALA A 5 -33.22 64.76 0.18
N ARG A 6 -33.30 63.68 0.97
CA ARG A 6 -32.14 62.93 1.46
C ARG A 6 -31.28 62.52 0.27
N SER A 7 -30.13 63.18 0.07
CA SER A 7 -29.15 62.74 -0.91
C SER A 7 -28.61 61.39 -0.43
N PHE A 8 -29.02 60.31 -1.10
CA PHE A 8 -28.46 58.99 -0.88
C PHE A 8 -27.00 59.05 -1.33
N ASN A 9 -26.09 59.12 -0.36
CA ASN A 9 -24.68 59.34 -0.59
C ASN A 9 -24.11 58.11 -1.30
N LYS A 10 -23.87 58.22 -2.61
CA LYS A 10 -23.34 57.14 -3.48
C LYS A 10 -22.11 56.45 -2.90
N ARG A 11 -21.32 57.14 -2.06
CA ARG A 11 -20.12 56.59 -1.39
C ARG A 11 -20.45 55.57 -0.31
N ASP A 12 -21.55 55.76 0.43
CA ASP A 12 -21.99 54.83 1.48
C ASP A 12 -22.62 53.58 0.86
N SER A 13 -23.33 53.75 -0.27
CA SER A 13 -23.81 52.63 -1.10
C SER A 13 -22.66 51.82 -1.70
N LEU A 14 -21.60 52.47 -2.20
CA LEU A 14 -20.43 51.76 -2.76
C LEU A 14 -19.63 51.01 -1.68
N ARG A 15 -19.51 51.58 -0.47
CA ARG A 15 -18.88 50.89 0.67
C ARG A 15 -19.71 49.70 1.12
N ALA A 16 -21.02 49.86 1.29
CA ALA A 16 -21.91 48.76 1.64
C ALA A 16 -21.88 47.64 0.59
N MET A 17 -21.85 48.00 -0.70
CA MET A 17 -21.78 47.04 -1.80
C MET A 17 -20.42 46.31 -1.87
N ARG A 18 -19.31 47.00 -1.56
CA ARG A 18 -17.98 46.36 -1.42
C ARG A 18 -17.91 45.41 -0.22
N THR A 19 -18.47 45.79 0.93
CA THR A 19 -18.50 44.91 2.11
C THR A 19 -19.36 43.68 1.86
N LEU A 20 -20.50 43.84 1.18
CA LEU A 20 -21.38 42.72 0.79
C LEU A 20 -20.71 41.79 -0.23
N LEU A 21 -19.99 42.36 -1.21
CA LEU A 21 -19.21 41.60 -2.18
C LEU A 21 -18.05 40.85 -1.51
N CYS A 22 -17.33 41.47 -0.57
CA CYS A 22 -16.28 40.81 0.20
C CYS A 22 -16.83 39.70 1.10
N MET A 23 -18.00 39.89 1.72
CA MET A 23 -18.68 38.86 2.51
C MET A 23 -19.18 37.71 1.62
N LEU A 24 -19.68 37.99 0.41
CA LEU A 24 -20.04 36.98 -0.59
C LEU A 24 -18.82 36.22 -1.11
N LEU A 25 -17.68 36.90 -1.33
CA LEU A 25 -16.43 36.26 -1.75
C LEU A 25 -15.80 35.43 -0.63
N LEU A 26 -15.90 35.87 0.64
CA LEU A 26 -15.48 35.08 1.82
C LEU A 26 -16.41 33.89 2.06
N ALA A 27 -17.72 34.04 1.86
CA ALA A 27 -18.68 32.93 1.91
C ALA A 27 -18.47 31.94 0.76
N ALA A 28 -18.15 32.42 -0.45
CA ALA A 28 -17.78 31.56 -1.57
C ALA A 28 -16.45 30.83 -1.31
N ALA A 29 -15.45 31.50 -0.73
CA ALA A 29 -14.17 30.88 -0.34
C ALA A 29 -14.34 29.83 0.77
N LEU A 30 -15.21 30.09 1.77
CA LEU A 30 -15.57 29.11 2.79
C LEU A 30 -16.37 27.94 2.22
N MET A 31 -17.27 28.20 1.27
CA MET A 31 -18.02 27.15 0.58
C MET A 31 -17.11 26.32 -0.34
N THR A 32 -16.04 26.88 -0.92
CA THR A 32 -15.02 26.11 -1.66
C THR A 32 -14.01 25.40 -0.76
N SER A 33 -13.89 25.77 0.52
CA SER A 33 -13.04 25.04 1.48
C SER A 33 -13.80 23.98 2.28
N LEU A 34 -15.13 24.08 2.37
CA LEU A 34 -16.02 23.09 3.01
C LEU A 34 -16.73 22.18 2.00
N SER A 35 -16.83 22.60 0.74
CA SER A 35 -17.04 21.69 -0.38
C SER A 35 -15.67 21.14 -0.73
N GLY A 36 -15.20 20.20 0.10
CA GLY A 36 -14.03 19.41 -0.25
C GLY A 36 -14.19 19.00 -1.71
N CYS A 37 -13.13 19.20 -2.49
CA CYS A 37 -13.03 18.61 -3.81
C CYS A 37 -13.14 17.08 -3.64
N ASP A 38 -14.35 16.57 -3.51
CA ASP A 38 -14.80 15.43 -4.29
C ASP A 38 -14.64 15.86 -5.75
N LEU A 39 -13.38 15.94 -6.17
CA LEU A 39 -13.00 15.51 -7.50
C LEU A 39 -13.81 14.24 -7.70
N LEU A 40 -14.68 14.23 -8.71
CA LEU A 40 -15.56 13.14 -9.09
C LEU A 40 -14.69 11.92 -9.45
N LEU A 41 -14.05 11.34 -8.44
CA LEU A 41 -13.28 10.14 -8.56
C LEU A 41 -14.30 9.04 -8.81
N PRO A 42 -14.08 8.21 -9.84
CA PRO A 42 -15.01 7.16 -10.18
C PRO A 42 -15.20 6.26 -8.94
N SER A 43 -16.47 6.12 -8.53
CA SER A 43 -16.86 5.24 -7.44
C SER A 43 -16.84 3.81 -7.96
N VAL A 44 -16.00 2.97 -7.38
CA VAL A 44 -15.91 1.54 -7.67
C VAL A 44 -16.81 0.76 -6.70
N GLY A 45 -17.65 -0.12 -7.24
CA GLY A 45 -18.42 -1.08 -6.45
C GLY A 45 -17.55 -2.28 -6.04
N GLY A 46 -17.75 -2.78 -4.83
CA GLY A 46 -17.14 -4.03 -4.38
C GLY A 46 -18.07 -4.78 -3.44
N ALA A 47 -18.17 -6.09 -3.65
CA ALA A 47 -18.80 -7.05 -2.75
C ALA A 47 -17.72 -8.05 -2.35
N ASP A 48 -17.72 -8.48 -1.09
CA ASP A 48 -16.91 -9.58 -0.52
C ASP A 48 -15.51 -9.76 -1.15
N GLY A 49 -14.57 -8.88 -0.79
CA GLY A 49 -13.16 -9.04 -1.16
C GLY A 49 -12.82 -8.84 -2.65
N THR A 50 -13.75 -8.29 -3.44
CA THR A 50 -13.59 -8.00 -4.88
C THR A 50 -13.99 -6.56 -5.23
N VAL A 51 -13.32 -5.93 -6.19
CA VAL A 51 -13.44 -4.51 -6.57
C VAL A 51 -13.51 -4.36 -8.09
N GLU A 52 -14.50 -3.63 -8.62
CA GLU A 52 -14.72 -3.45 -10.08
C GLU A 52 -14.18 -2.13 -10.63
N PHE A 53 -12.97 -2.11 -11.16
CA PHE A 53 -12.34 -0.89 -11.69
C PHE A 53 -12.07 -0.99 -13.20
N GLY A 54 -12.43 0.05 -13.96
CA GLY A 54 -12.14 0.10 -15.39
C GLY A 54 -12.74 -1.05 -16.22
N GLY A 55 -13.86 -1.64 -15.76
CA GLY A 55 -14.51 -2.78 -16.42
C GLY A 55 -13.86 -4.14 -16.14
N ARG A 56 -13.01 -4.24 -15.11
CA ARG A 56 -12.41 -5.50 -14.65
C ARG A 56 -12.64 -5.69 -13.15
N SER A 57 -12.75 -6.95 -12.77
CA SER A 57 -12.82 -7.40 -11.38
C SER A 57 -11.42 -7.62 -10.82
N TYR A 58 -11.16 -7.09 -9.63
CA TYR A 58 -9.89 -7.23 -8.92
C TYR A 58 -10.15 -7.85 -7.54
N THR A 59 -9.34 -8.84 -7.17
CA THR A 59 -9.37 -9.47 -5.84
C THR A 59 -8.21 -8.98 -4.99
N ARG A 60 -8.44 -8.89 -3.68
CA ARG A 60 -7.40 -8.51 -2.72
C ARG A 60 -6.28 -9.54 -2.71
N VAL A 61 -5.04 -9.08 -2.54
CA VAL A 61 -3.90 -9.96 -2.37
C VAL A 61 -3.08 -9.61 -1.15
N ASP A 62 -3.09 -10.51 -0.16
CA ASP A 62 -2.56 -10.28 1.18
C ASP A 62 -1.05 -10.50 1.34
N ARG A 63 -0.41 -11.08 0.32
CA ARG A 63 1.01 -11.49 0.36
C ARG A 63 1.93 -10.57 -0.42
N ARG A 64 1.46 -9.36 -0.77
CA ARG A 64 2.15 -8.46 -1.68
C ARG A 64 2.37 -7.07 -1.10
N SER A 65 3.49 -6.46 -1.46
CA SER A 65 3.71 -5.01 -1.31
C SER A 65 4.08 -4.40 -2.65
N ILE A 66 3.84 -3.09 -2.78
CA ILE A 66 4.23 -2.28 -3.94
C ILE A 66 5.43 -1.44 -3.60
N ALA A 67 6.36 -1.27 -4.54
CA ALA A 67 7.46 -0.35 -4.37
C ALA A 67 6.94 1.10 -4.36
N PRO A 68 7.46 2.01 -3.51
CA PRO A 68 6.99 3.39 -3.44
C PRO A 68 7.02 4.15 -4.77
N ALA A 69 7.99 3.87 -5.65
CA ALA A 69 8.10 4.48 -6.98
C ALA A 69 7.17 3.86 -8.03
N ALA A 70 6.50 2.75 -7.73
CA ALA A 70 5.61 2.07 -8.66
C ALA A 70 4.16 2.61 -8.58
N LEU A 71 3.83 3.44 -7.59
CA LEU A 71 2.50 4.06 -7.51
C LEU A 71 2.35 5.14 -8.58
N GLY A 72 1.33 5.00 -9.42
CA GLY A 72 0.96 6.01 -10.42
C GLY A 72 0.00 7.07 -9.89
N ASP A 73 -0.15 8.13 -10.68
CA ASP A 73 -0.98 9.30 -10.36
C ASP A 73 -2.49 9.09 -10.50
N SER A 74 -2.93 7.95 -11.04
CA SER A 74 -4.35 7.68 -11.31
C SER A 74 -5.08 7.21 -10.06
N VAL A 75 -6.11 7.97 -9.64
CA VAL A 75 -6.85 7.73 -8.40
C VAL A 75 -8.33 7.37 -8.67
N ALA A 76 -8.89 6.43 -7.92
CA ALA A 76 -10.32 6.13 -7.85
C ALA A 76 -10.77 5.94 -6.39
N LYS A 77 -12.06 6.06 -6.09
CA LYS A 77 -12.61 5.82 -4.73
C LYS A 77 -13.49 4.58 -4.76
N THR A 78 -13.45 3.71 -3.75
CA THR A 78 -14.44 2.62 -3.62
C THR A 78 -15.53 2.97 -2.61
N LYS A 79 -16.69 2.33 -2.76
CA LYS A 79 -17.72 2.29 -1.72
C LYS A 79 -17.44 1.14 -0.72
N GLY A 80 -16.30 1.19 -0.03
CA GLY A 80 -16.08 0.36 1.17
C GLY A 80 -16.94 0.85 2.34
N GLU A 81 -17.09 0.06 3.42
CA GLU A 81 -17.88 0.40 4.62
C GLU A 81 -17.51 1.77 5.22
N ASP A 82 -16.26 2.19 5.03
CA ASP A 82 -15.71 3.44 5.58
C ASP A 82 -15.74 4.61 4.58
N GLY A 83 -16.07 4.37 3.31
CA GLY A 83 -16.12 5.37 2.24
C GLY A 83 -14.79 6.08 1.93
N LYS A 84 -13.65 5.57 2.41
CA LYS A 84 -12.33 6.24 2.37
C LYS A 84 -11.24 5.50 1.61
N THR A 85 -11.54 4.35 1.01
CA THR A 85 -10.58 3.56 0.24
C THR A 85 -10.24 4.28 -1.06
N VAL A 86 -8.98 4.71 -1.18
CA VAL A 86 -8.44 5.38 -2.36
C VAL A 86 -7.60 4.38 -3.14
N LEU A 87 -8.02 4.08 -4.37
CA LEU A 87 -7.36 3.16 -5.27
C LEU A 87 -6.42 3.92 -6.20
N CYS A 88 -5.15 3.53 -6.23
CA CYS A 88 -4.16 4.05 -7.17
C CYS A 88 -3.75 2.94 -8.15
N ARG A 89 -3.61 3.27 -9.43
CA ARG A 89 -3.00 2.34 -10.40
C ARG A 89 -1.48 2.33 -10.22
N VAL A 90 -0.85 1.18 -10.42
CA VAL A 90 0.62 1.05 -10.44
C VAL A 90 1.14 1.43 -11.83
N GLU A 91 2.12 2.34 -11.90
CA GLU A 91 2.78 2.74 -13.14
C GLU A 91 3.59 1.59 -13.74
N GLY A 92 3.52 1.43 -15.06
CA GLY A 92 4.15 0.32 -15.78
C GLY A 92 3.33 -0.98 -15.81
N ASP A 93 2.20 -1.05 -15.09
CA ASP A 93 1.33 -2.24 -15.13
C ASP A 93 0.26 -2.18 -16.23
N GLU A 94 0.60 -2.77 -17.39
CA GLU A 94 -0.32 -3.01 -18.50
C GLU A 94 -1.10 -4.34 -18.36
N SER A 95 -0.63 -5.22 -17.48
CA SER A 95 -1.10 -6.60 -17.36
C SER A 95 -2.39 -6.75 -16.55
N GLY A 96 -2.88 -5.65 -15.96
CA GLY A 96 -4.10 -5.65 -15.14
C GLY A 96 -3.91 -6.34 -13.81
N GLN A 97 -2.66 -6.44 -13.37
CA GLN A 97 -2.32 -7.17 -12.19
C GLN A 97 -2.52 -6.32 -10.94
N PHE A 98 -2.54 -4.97 -11.00
CA PHE A 98 -2.34 -4.22 -9.75
C PHE A 98 -3.05 -2.88 -9.61
N LEU A 99 -3.70 -2.77 -8.45
CA LEU A 99 -4.31 -1.57 -7.93
C LEU A 99 -4.06 -1.51 -6.42
N ALA A 100 -3.56 -0.39 -5.92
CA ALA A 100 -3.20 -0.24 -4.52
C ALA A 100 -4.24 0.60 -3.77
N SER A 101 -4.61 0.18 -2.57
CA SER A 101 -5.43 0.97 -1.65
C SER A 101 -4.64 1.34 -0.41
N SER A 102 -4.74 2.57 0.06
CA SER A 102 -4.29 2.92 1.42
C SER A 102 -5.41 2.71 2.42
N GLU A 103 -5.40 1.59 3.15
CA GLU A 103 -6.29 1.34 4.29
C GLU A 103 -5.51 1.57 5.58
N HIS A 104 -5.90 2.55 6.39
CA HIS A 104 -5.20 2.93 7.63
C HIS A 104 -3.69 3.21 7.47
N GLY A 105 -3.26 3.64 6.27
CA GLY A 105 -1.84 3.88 5.95
C GLY A 105 -1.07 2.64 5.49
N VAL A 106 -1.72 1.46 5.45
CA VAL A 106 -1.17 0.24 4.88
C VAL A 106 -1.64 0.12 3.43
N LEU A 107 -0.68 -0.13 2.53
CA LEU A 107 -0.96 -0.33 1.11
C LEU A 107 -1.42 -1.77 0.86
N THR A 108 -2.69 -1.93 0.53
CA THR A 108 -3.31 -3.20 0.14
C THR A 108 -3.30 -3.33 -1.37
N VAL A 109 -2.78 -4.45 -1.89
CA VAL A 109 -2.70 -4.71 -3.33
C VAL A 109 -3.92 -5.51 -3.80
N TRP A 110 -4.43 -5.18 -4.98
CA TRP A 110 -5.56 -5.83 -5.64
C TRP A 110 -5.19 -6.22 -7.07
N SER A 111 -5.64 -7.40 -7.52
CA SER A 111 -5.28 -7.96 -8.82
C SER A 111 -6.43 -8.61 -9.57
N ALA A 112 -6.48 -8.45 -10.89
CA ALA A 112 -7.35 -9.25 -11.75
C ALA A 112 -6.72 -10.61 -12.14
N VAL A 113 -5.43 -10.81 -11.83
CA VAL A 113 -4.65 -12.03 -12.13
C VAL A 113 -4.00 -12.56 -10.85
N GLU A 114 -4.14 -13.85 -10.58
CA GLU A 114 -3.53 -14.46 -9.41
C GLU A 114 -2.00 -14.53 -9.55
N LEU A 115 -1.24 -14.32 -8.46
CA LEU A 115 0.20 -14.56 -8.49
C LEU A 115 0.38 -16.07 -8.42
N PRO A 116 1.44 -16.60 -9.03
CA PRO A 116 1.83 -17.98 -8.80
C PRO A 116 1.97 -18.31 -7.31
N GLU A 117 1.59 -19.53 -6.97
CA GLU A 117 1.80 -20.13 -5.65
C GLU A 117 3.30 -20.31 -5.34
N SER A 118 3.60 -20.59 -4.07
CA SER A 118 4.96 -20.73 -3.52
C SER A 118 5.90 -21.57 -4.38
N ASP A 119 5.39 -22.66 -4.94
CA ASP A 119 6.16 -23.65 -5.70
C ASP A 119 6.68 -23.08 -7.03
N THR A 120 6.00 -22.06 -7.56
CA THR A 120 6.40 -21.38 -8.79
C THR A 120 7.18 -20.10 -8.51
N LEU A 121 7.11 -19.55 -7.29
CA LEU A 121 7.86 -18.35 -6.91
C LEU A 121 9.37 -18.50 -7.11
N ALA A 122 9.93 -19.67 -6.77
CA ALA A 122 11.37 -19.93 -6.94
C ALA A 122 11.85 -19.77 -8.39
N ASN A 123 10.98 -20.02 -9.38
CA ASN A 123 11.34 -19.92 -10.80
C ASN A 123 11.35 -18.49 -11.33
N ILE A 124 10.58 -17.59 -10.70
CA ILE A 124 10.40 -16.22 -11.18
C ILE A 124 11.01 -15.18 -10.23
N ALA A 125 11.34 -15.54 -8.99
CA ALA A 125 11.97 -14.62 -8.06
C ALA A 125 13.40 -14.27 -8.52
N VAL A 126 13.69 -12.98 -8.61
CA VAL A 126 14.98 -12.46 -9.10
C VAL A 126 15.86 -11.94 -7.97
N SER A 127 15.27 -11.50 -6.86
CA SER A 127 15.96 -10.96 -5.70
C SER A 127 15.03 -10.92 -4.49
N TYR A 128 15.58 -10.72 -3.29
CA TYR A 128 14.80 -10.28 -2.14
C TYR A 128 15.51 -9.20 -1.33
N GLU A 129 14.71 -8.38 -0.67
CA GLU A 129 15.15 -7.38 0.29
C GLU A 129 14.72 -7.82 1.69
N VAL A 130 15.63 -7.69 2.66
CA VAL A 130 15.31 -7.83 4.08
C VAL A 130 14.98 -6.44 4.60
N CYS A 131 13.81 -6.31 5.23
CA CYS A 131 13.32 -5.08 5.83
C CYS A 131 12.96 -5.32 7.31
N TYR A 132 13.08 -4.31 8.15
CA TYR A 132 12.43 -4.35 9.45
C TYR A 132 10.91 -4.42 9.28
N SER A 133 10.22 -5.10 10.20
CA SER A 133 8.76 -5.14 10.27
C SER A 133 8.16 -3.86 10.91
N ASP A 134 8.92 -2.76 10.94
CA ASP A 134 8.49 -1.49 11.51
C ASP A 134 7.73 -0.62 10.50
N GLN A 135 7.25 0.55 10.93
CA GLN A 135 6.44 1.44 10.07
C GLN A 135 7.21 1.98 8.86
N ASP A 136 8.53 2.07 8.94
CA ASP A 136 9.37 2.64 7.88
C ASP A 136 9.90 1.58 6.92
N GLU A 137 9.71 0.28 7.23
CA GLU A 137 10.11 -0.89 6.45
C GLU A 137 11.51 -0.77 5.84
N LYS A 138 12.46 -0.24 6.62
CA LYS A 138 13.79 0.09 6.13
C LYS A 138 14.52 -1.16 5.64
N THR A 139 14.93 -1.14 4.37
CA THR A 139 15.78 -2.19 3.78
C THR A 139 17.15 -2.20 4.45
N VAL A 140 17.55 -3.38 4.94
CA VAL A 140 18.85 -3.62 5.60
C VAL A 140 19.78 -4.50 4.79
N PHE A 141 19.23 -5.34 3.91
CA PHE A 141 20.00 -6.22 3.06
C PHE A 141 19.26 -6.48 1.75
N THR A 142 20.01 -6.74 0.68
CA THR A 142 19.47 -7.14 -0.63
C THR A 142 20.26 -8.34 -1.14
N CYS A 143 19.56 -9.44 -1.42
CA CYS A 143 20.10 -10.62 -2.06
C CYS A 143 19.71 -10.64 -3.54
N THR A 144 20.70 -10.69 -4.43
CA THR A 144 20.51 -10.91 -5.88
C THR A 144 21.11 -12.22 -6.37
N ASP A 145 21.64 -13.04 -5.47
CA ASP A 145 22.17 -14.36 -5.77
C ASP A 145 21.00 -15.34 -5.99
N LYS A 146 20.82 -15.79 -7.24
CA LYS A 146 19.70 -16.63 -7.65
C LYS A 146 19.69 -17.98 -6.94
N ASP A 147 20.86 -18.55 -6.63
CA ASP A 147 20.92 -19.85 -5.97
C ASP A 147 20.38 -19.72 -4.55
N LYS A 148 20.76 -18.66 -3.83
CA LYS A 148 20.26 -18.36 -2.48
C LYS A 148 18.77 -18.00 -2.46
N VAL A 149 18.30 -17.20 -3.43
CA VAL A 149 16.88 -16.87 -3.58
C VAL A 149 16.05 -18.15 -3.74
N SER A 150 16.52 -19.05 -4.61
CA SER A 150 15.84 -20.32 -4.90
C SER A 150 15.87 -21.26 -3.70
N GLU A 151 17.01 -21.37 -3.02
CA GLU A 151 17.17 -22.20 -1.82
C GLU A 151 16.20 -21.76 -0.73
N LEU A 152 16.12 -20.46 -0.44
CA LEU A 152 15.21 -19.91 0.56
C LEU A 152 13.73 -20.19 0.23
N LEU A 153 13.31 -20.00 -1.02
CA LEU A 153 11.94 -20.28 -1.45
C LEU A 153 11.63 -21.79 -1.49
N SER A 154 12.63 -22.63 -1.72
CA SER A 154 12.46 -24.09 -1.67
C SER A 154 12.15 -24.60 -0.26
N VAL A 155 12.68 -23.94 0.77
CA VAL A 155 12.31 -24.20 2.18
C VAL A 155 10.84 -23.88 2.39
N LEU A 156 10.31 -22.82 1.78
CA LEU A 156 8.87 -22.50 1.88
C LEU A 156 8.00 -23.58 1.21
N ALA A 157 8.40 -24.05 0.03
CA ALA A 157 7.63 -25.03 -0.73
C ALA A 157 7.68 -26.44 -0.11
N SER A 158 8.84 -26.87 0.38
CA SER A 158 9.09 -28.27 0.77
C SER A 158 9.46 -28.49 2.24
N GLY A 159 9.74 -27.42 2.98
CA GLY A 159 10.11 -27.50 4.39
C GLY A 159 8.92 -27.92 5.26
N GLU A 160 9.19 -28.78 6.23
CA GLU A 160 8.21 -29.20 7.22
C GLU A 160 7.85 -28.02 8.14
N PRO A 161 6.55 -27.76 8.39
CA PRO A 161 6.14 -26.74 9.34
C PRO A 161 6.67 -27.04 10.74
N THR A 162 7.16 -26.00 11.40
CA THR A 162 7.65 -26.04 12.78
C THR A 162 7.03 -24.93 13.61
N ALA A 163 7.02 -25.11 14.93
CA ALA A 163 6.64 -24.06 15.85
C ALA A 163 7.75 -23.00 15.90
N LEU A 164 7.36 -21.72 16.05
CA LEU A 164 8.32 -20.69 16.43
C LEU A 164 8.78 -20.93 17.88
N PRO A 165 10.03 -20.58 18.22
CA PRO A 165 10.48 -20.49 19.61
C PRO A 165 9.55 -19.61 20.44
N ALA A 166 9.47 -19.89 21.75
CA ALA A 166 8.58 -19.17 22.66
C ALA A 166 9.09 -17.77 23.05
N ASP A 167 10.37 -17.48 22.77
CA ASP A 167 11.07 -16.29 23.23
C ASP A 167 10.95 -15.09 22.27
N ASP A 168 11.24 -13.89 22.79
CA ASP A 168 11.14 -12.60 22.08
C ASP A 168 12.24 -12.44 21.01
N GLY A 169 12.09 -13.13 19.88
CA GLY A 169 12.95 -12.93 18.70
C GLY A 169 12.60 -11.67 17.90
N VAL A 170 13.37 -11.42 16.84
CA VAL A 170 13.21 -10.22 15.99
C VAL A 170 12.47 -10.59 14.71
N THR A 171 11.47 -9.78 14.32
CA THR A 171 10.70 -10.01 13.09
C THR A 171 11.14 -9.07 11.96
N TYR A 172 11.30 -9.64 10.78
CA TYR A 172 11.65 -8.98 9.53
C TYR A 172 10.63 -9.33 8.43
N TYR A 173 10.66 -8.56 7.36
CA TYR A 173 10.00 -8.89 6.10
C TYR A 173 11.02 -9.19 5.01
N LEU A 174 10.76 -10.24 4.24
CA LEU A 174 11.51 -10.57 3.04
C LEU A 174 10.64 -10.26 1.84
N LYS A 175 11.05 -9.25 1.08
CA LYS A 175 10.31 -8.72 -0.06
C LYS A 175 10.96 -9.18 -1.35
N PHE A 176 10.38 -10.19 -1.98
CA PHE A 176 10.89 -10.80 -3.21
C PHE A 176 10.44 -10.02 -4.43
N SER A 177 11.38 -9.65 -5.29
CA SER A 177 11.07 -9.15 -6.64
C SER A 177 10.85 -10.32 -7.58
N LEU A 178 9.83 -10.25 -8.43
CA LEU A 178 9.46 -11.33 -9.34
C LEU A 178 9.56 -10.86 -10.80
N GLU A 179 10.09 -11.71 -11.67
CA GLU A 179 10.13 -11.51 -13.12
C GLU A 179 8.71 -11.49 -13.69
N GLY A 180 8.39 -10.48 -14.50
CA GLY A 180 7.07 -10.31 -15.10
C GLY A 180 6.01 -9.69 -14.18
N PHE A 181 6.37 -9.29 -12.95
CA PHE A 181 5.50 -8.60 -11.99
C PHE A 181 6.19 -7.32 -11.47
N ASP A 182 6.45 -6.40 -12.39
CA ASP A 182 7.17 -5.15 -12.09
C ASP A 182 6.44 -4.30 -11.07
N GLY A 183 7.23 -3.65 -10.20
CA GLY A 183 6.71 -2.80 -9.14
C GLY A 183 6.13 -3.55 -7.94
N ILE A 184 6.03 -4.89 -8.00
CA ILE A 184 5.46 -5.70 -6.93
C ILE A 184 6.39 -6.71 -6.33
N ARG A 185 6.12 -6.93 -5.05
CA ARG A 185 6.91 -7.75 -4.17
C ARG A 185 6.04 -8.80 -3.53
N TYR A 186 6.51 -10.04 -3.52
CA TYR A 186 5.95 -11.08 -2.67
C TYR A 186 6.60 -10.99 -1.28
N VAL A 187 5.81 -10.97 -0.22
CA VAL A 187 6.27 -10.65 1.14
C VAL A 187 6.15 -11.87 2.04
N LEU A 188 7.27 -12.30 2.60
CA LEU A 188 7.33 -13.31 3.65
C LEU A 188 7.63 -12.67 5.00
N GLY A 189 7.03 -13.22 6.04
CA GLY A 189 7.47 -12.98 7.41
C GLY A 189 8.74 -13.78 7.68
N CYS A 190 9.68 -13.19 8.41
CA CYS A 190 10.83 -13.88 8.96
C CYS A 190 10.96 -13.57 10.44
N PHE A 191 11.07 -14.61 11.25
CA PHE A 191 11.39 -14.53 12.66
C PHE A 191 12.83 -15.00 12.85
N TYR A 192 13.62 -14.24 13.60
CA TYR A 192 14.98 -14.56 13.95
C TYR A 192 15.08 -14.78 15.46
N ASP A 193 15.48 -15.97 15.84
CA ASP A 193 15.77 -16.32 17.22
C ASP A 193 17.20 -15.88 17.56
N THR A 194 17.31 -14.87 18.41
CA THR A 194 18.59 -14.30 18.83
C THR A 194 19.36 -15.19 19.80
N GLU A 195 18.71 -16.18 20.42
CA GLU A 195 19.39 -17.11 21.34
C GLU A 195 20.07 -18.24 20.60
N THR A 196 19.37 -18.86 19.64
CA THR A 196 19.88 -19.99 18.86
C THR A 196 20.61 -19.55 17.59
N GLY A 197 20.33 -18.34 17.12
CA GLY A 197 20.81 -17.83 15.84
C GLY A 197 20.06 -18.41 14.63
N GLU A 198 18.94 -19.08 14.85
CA GLU A 198 18.14 -19.66 13.77
C GLU A 198 17.09 -18.69 13.23
N ALA A 199 16.86 -18.73 11.92
CA ALA A 199 15.79 -18.01 11.27
C ALA A 199 14.65 -18.94 10.82
N TYR A 200 13.45 -18.36 10.77
CA TYR A 200 12.21 -19.03 10.41
C TYR A 200 11.44 -18.15 9.45
N VAL A 201 10.98 -18.70 8.33
CA VAL A 201 10.16 -17.97 7.36
C VAL A 201 8.74 -18.52 7.32
N TYR A 202 7.78 -17.64 7.05
CA TYR A 202 6.39 -18.05 6.86
C TYR A 202 5.66 -17.13 5.89
N ASP A 203 4.77 -17.75 5.13
CA ASP A 203 3.67 -17.06 4.49
C ASP A 203 2.68 -16.60 5.58
N ARG A 204 2.32 -15.32 5.56
CA ARG A 204 1.44 -14.70 6.56
C ARG A 204 0.01 -15.24 6.55
N ASP A 205 -0.45 -15.75 5.41
CA ASP A 205 -1.80 -16.32 5.27
C ASP A 205 -1.82 -17.74 5.84
N GLU A 206 -0.79 -18.53 5.51
CA GLU A 206 -0.68 -19.90 6.01
C GLU A 206 -0.35 -19.95 7.50
N LYS A 207 0.43 -18.99 7.99
CA LYS A 207 0.95 -18.94 9.38
C LYS A 207 1.61 -20.27 9.78
N LYS A 208 2.33 -20.88 8.85
CA LYS A 208 3.10 -22.11 9.03
C LYS A 208 4.60 -21.81 8.89
N PRO A 209 5.28 -21.50 10.02
CA PRO A 209 6.72 -21.28 10.05
C PRO A 209 7.49 -22.51 9.60
N ARG A 210 8.58 -22.28 8.89
CA ARG A 210 9.54 -23.30 8.47
C ARG A 210 10.93 -22.79 8.82
N SER A 211 11.74 -23.64 9.45
CA SER A 211 13.11 -23.26 9.80
C SER A 211 13.94 -23.13 8.53
N VAL A 212 14.61 -22.00 8.39
CA VAL A 212 15.67 -21.78 7.39
C VAL A 212 17.05 -21.87 8.05
N ALA A 213 17.11 -22.30 9.32
CA ALA A 213 18.32 -22.44 10.11
C ALA A 213 19.24 -21.22 9.94
N HIS A 214 20.46 -21.45 9.44
CA HIS A 214 21.51 -20.45 9.25
C HIS A 214 21.60 -19.89 7.81
N LEU A 215 20.58 -20.14 6.96
CA LEU A 215 20.60 -19.67 5.56
C LEU A 215 20.65 -18.14 5.46
N LEU A 216 20.19 -17.43 6.49
CA LEU A 216 20.17 -15.97 6.56
C LEU A 216 21.30 -15.37 7.41
N ASP A 217 22.32 -16.17 7.74
CA ASP A 217 23.50 -15.69 8.49
C ASP A 217 24.25 -14.59 7.71
N GLY A 218 24.59 -13.51 8.41
CA GLY A 218 25.17 -12.29 7.83
C GLY A 218 24.22 -11.47 6.93
N GLN A 219 22.96 -11.89 6.77
CA GLN A 219 21.94 -11.17 6.01
C GLN A 219 20.93 -10.46 6.91
N LEU A 220 20.81 -10.92 8.16
CA LEU A 220 20.02 -10.27 9.19
C LEU A 220 20.95 -9.43 10.08
N PRO A 221 20.52 -8.25 10.54
CA PRO A 221 21.34 -7.35 11.37
C PRO A 221 21.97 -7.97 12.62
N TYR A 222 21.37 -9.03 13.17
CA TYR A 222 21.84 -9.71 14.38
C TYR A 222 22.38 -11.13 14.12
N SER A 223 22.48 -11.57 12.86
CA SER A 223 22.93 -12.94 12.52
C SER A 223 24.42 -13.07 12.23
N SER A 224 25.25 -12.27 12.91
CA SER A 224 26.70 -12.20 12.72
C SER A 224 27.49 -12.39 14.01
#